data_AF-A0A5Q4FXN5-F1
#
_entry.id   AF-A0A5Q4FXN5-F1
#
_cell.length_a   1.000
_cell.length_b   1.000
_cell.length_c   1.000
_cell.angle_alpha   90.00
_cell.angle_beta   90.00
_cell.angle_gamma   90.00
#
_symmetry.space_group_name_H-M   'P 1'
#
loop_
_entity.id
_entity.type
_entity.pdbx_description
1 polymer ?
#
loop_
_entity_poly.entity_id
_entity_poly.type
_entity_poly.pdbx_seq_one_letter_code
_entity_poly.pdbx_strand_id
1 'polypeptide(L)'
;MIETGFGPVGVGICADNHVSEFPSVLHRHDVALVLMPHASPMPYRTSRVVSEADIAGIVEKTLAVPGLYADLLGIPVVFVNAVGPMSPMTGLLGRLMTPESFRLRGFSRLVDPDGTVRGELGEEEGVVTAGVTMDPSQKRFRTPPDHDGWVHPGSRLTRRVVVPFDVAVGRLAYAASRERRQLAVGEAQRRP
;
A
#
# COMPACT_ATOMS: atom_id res chain seq x y z
N MET A 1 -11.31 7.59 -7.46
CA MET A 1 -10.75 8.83 -8.04
C MET A 1 -11.38 10.00 -7.33
N ILE A 2 -10.62 11.07 -7.11
CA ILE A 2 -11.09 12.30 -6.48
C ILE A 2 -10.71 13.46 -7.41
N GLU A 3 -11.68 14.28 -7.80
CA GLU A 3 -11.42 15.50 -8.58
C GLU A 3 -10.84 16.59 -7.69
N THR A 4 -9.82 17.28 -8.18
CA THR A 4 -9.14 18.37 -7.45
C THR A 4 -8.80 19.52 -8.39
N GLY A 5 -8.44 20.68 -7.83
CA GLY A 5 -8.04 21.85 -8.62
C GLY A 5 -6.75 21.67 -9.43
N PHE A 6 -5.96 20.64 -9.14
CA PHE A 6 -4.73 20.30 -9.87
C PHE A 6 -4.87 19.01 -10.69
N GLY A 7 -6.09 18.49 -10.85
CA GLY A 7 -6.42 17.32 -11.66
C GLY A 7 -6.93 16.12 -10.87
N PRO A 8 -7.32 15.03 -11.55
CA PRO A 8 -7.86 13.83 -10.92
C PRO A 8 -6.79 13.07 -10.13
N VAL A 9 -7.08 12.77 -8.87
CA VAL A 9 -6.22 11.96 -7.99
C VAL A 9 -6.72 10.52 -7.93
N GLY A 10 -5.83 9.60 -8.28
CA GLY A 10 -6.02 8.17 -8.09
C GLY A 10 -5.60 7.78 -6.69
N VAL A 11 -6.43 7.01 -5.98
CA VAL A 11 -6.13 6.57 -4.62
C VAL A 11 -6.10 5.06 -4.60
N GLY A 12 -4.95 4.46 -4.31
CA GLY A 12 -4.80 3.02 -4.09
C GLY A 12 -4.57 2.74 -2.62
N ILE A 13 -5.46 1.98 -1.99
CA ILE A 13 -5.39 1.75 -0.54
C ILE A 13 -4.60 0.48 -0.28
N CYS A 14 -3.42 0.64 0.32
CA CYS A 14 -2.54 -0.46 0.73
C CYS A 14 -2.42 -1.55 -0.35
N ALA A 15 -3.09 -2.69 -0.15
CA ALA A 15 -3.07 -3.85 -1.04
C ALA A 15 -3.43 -3.56 -2.50
N ASP A 16 -4.26 -2.54 -2.78
CA ASP A 16 -4.62 -2.16 -4.16
C ASP A 16 -3.39 -1.84 -5.00
N ASN A 17 -2.36 -1.23 -4.40
CA ASN A 17 -1.15 -0.83 -5.12
C ASN A 17 -0.30 -2.03 -5.56
N HIS A 18 -0.56 -3.21 -5.00
CA HIS A 18 0.22 -4.42 -5.26
C HIS A 18 -0.39 -5.31 -6.35
N VAL A 19 -1.62 -5.06 -6.79
CA VAL A 19 -2.26 -5.83 -7.87
C VAL A 19 -1.90 -5.27 -9.25
N SER A 20 -1.65 -6.16 -10.21
CA SER A 20 -1.15 -5.79 -11.55
C SER A 20 -2.18 -5.07 -12.43
N GLU A 21 -3.48 -5.22 -12.14
CA GLU A 21 -4.54 -4.54 -12.86
C GLU A 21 -4.65 -3.05 -12.50
N PHE A 22 -4.30 -2.67 -11.27
CA PHE A 22 -4.62 -1.33 -10.73
C PHE A 22 -4.01 -0.17 -11.53
N PRO A 23 -2.77 -0.21 -12.03
CA PRO A 23 -2.26 0.84 -12.93
C PRO A 23 -3.13 1.05 -14.18
N SER A 24 -3.71 -0.02 -14.74
CA SER A 24 -4.60 0.07 -15.91
C SER A 24 -5.92 0.77 -15.56
N VAL A 25 -6.41 0.61 -14.32
CA VAL A 25 -7.57 1.37 -13.83
C VAL A 25 -7.21 2.85 -13.74
N LEU A 26 -6.07 3.20 -13.13
CA LEU A 26 -5.63 4.59 -12.99
C LEU A 26 -5.45 5.28 -14.35
N HIS A 27 -4.84 4.60 -15.32
CA HIS A 27 -4.66 5.12 -16.67
C HIS A 27 -5.99 5.40 -17.39
N ARG A 28 -6.96 4.47 -17.31
CA ARG A 28 -8.30 4.64 -17.92
C ARG A 28 -9.06 5.84 -17.38
N HIS A 29 -8.76 6.25 -16.15
CA HIS A 29 -9.37 7.41 -15.51
C HIS A 29 -8.54 8.70 -15.66
N ASP A 30 -7.52 8.70 -16.52
CA ASP A 30 -6.64 9.86 -16.80
C ASP A 30 -6.10 10.55 -15.53
N VAL A 31 -5.77 9.75 -14.51
CA VAL A 31 -5.24 10.25 -13.24
C VAL A 31 -4.00 11.11 -13.46
N ALA A 32 -3.90 12.23 -12.75
CA ALA A 32 -2.78 13.17 -12.80
C ALA A 32 -1.77 12.96 -11.66
N LEU A 33 -2.19 12.31 -10.57
CA LEU A 33 -1.35 11.98 -9.41
C LEU A 33 -1.89 10.73 -8.71
N VAL A 34 -1.00 9.86 -8.23
CA VAL A 34 -1.38 8.69 -7.43
C VAL A 34 -1.07 8.93 -5.96
N LEU A 35 -2.06 8.74 -5.09
CA LEU A 35 -1.91 8.72 -3.64
C LEU A 35 -2.05 7.29 -3.12
N MET A 36 -1.09 6.85 -2.33
CA MET A 36 -0.99 5.48 -1.85
C MET A 36 -0.94 5.42 -0.32
N PRO A 37 -2.07 5.61 0.39
CA PRO A 37 -2.11 5.43 1.84
C PRO A 37 -1.92 3.95 2.20
N HIS A 38 -0.98 3.69 3.10
CA HIS A 38 -0.59 2.37 3.56
C HIS A 38 -0.57 2.28 5.09
N ALA A 39 -0.86 1.07 5.55
CA ALA A 39 -0.51 0.59 6.88
C ALA A 39 0.18 -0.77 6.71
N SER A 40 1.28 -0.77 5.94
CA SER A 40 2.02 -1.98 5.58
C SER A 40 2.96 -2.38 6.72
N PRO A 41 2.68 -3.49 7.43
CA PRO A 41 3.57 -3.97 8.47
C PRO A 41 4.78 -4.62 7.81
N MET A 42 5.96 -4.20 8.24
CA MET A 42 7.24 -4.72 7.75
C MET A 42 8.00 -5.33 8.93
N PRO A 43 8.74 -6.43 8.71
CA PRO A 43 9.55 -6.97 9.77
C PRO A 43 10.67 -5.97 10.10
N TYR A 44 10.99 -5.83 11.39
CA TYR A 44 12.02 -4.90 11.88
C TYR A 44 13.13 -5.60 12.67
N ARG A 45 12.98 -6.91 12.92
CA ARG A 45 14.01 -7.75 13.52
C ARG A 45 13.86 -9.19 13.04
N THR A 46 14.95 -9.94 13.15
CA THR A 46 14.97 -11.36 12.80
C THR A 46 14.10 -12.18 13.74
N SER A 47 13.63 -13.33 13.24
CA SER A 47 12.86 -14.31 14.01
C SER A 47 13.17 -15.72 13.50
N ARG A 48 12.48 -16.74 14.03
CA ARG A 48 12.60 -18.12 13.52
C ARG A 48 12.20 -18.27 12.05
N VAL A 49 11.42 -17.33 11.52
CA VAL A 49 10.85 -17.39 10.15
C VAL A 49 11.17 -16.14 9.31
N VAL A 50 11.98 -15.22 9.83
CA VAL A 50 12.37 -13.98 9.15
C VAL A 50 13.87 -13.77 9.32
N SER A 51 14.60 -13.80 8.21
CA SER A 51 16.03 -13.47 8.15
C SER A 51 16.27 -11.98 7.88
N GLU A 52 17.51 -11.52 7.99
CA GLU A 52 17.90 -10.15 7.61
C GLU A 52 17.66 -9.88 6.12
N ALA A 53 17.93 -10.89 5.27
CA ALA A 53 17.65 -10.80 3.84
C ALA A 53 16.15 -10.64 3.55
N ASP A 54 15.29 -11.31 4.33
CA ASP A 54 13.84 -11.12 4.19
C ASP A 54 13.41 -9.70 4.58
N ILE A 55 14.01 -9.14 5.64
CA ILE A 55 13.76 -7.76 6.07
C ILE A 55 14.14 -6.77 4.97
N ALA A 56 15.37 -6.88 4.46
CA ALA A 56 15.86 -6.02 3.40
C ALA A 56 14.99 -6.15 2.14
N GLY A 57 14.69 -7.37 1.72
CA GLY A 57 13.89 -7.63 0.52
C GLY A 57 12.43 -7.17 0.63
N ILE A 58 11.81 -7.21 1.82
CA ILE A 58 10.45 -6.69 2.04
C ILE A 58 10.45 -5.16 2.00
N VAL A 59 11.42 -4.52 2.64
CA VAL A 59 11.56 -3.06 2.60
C VAL A 59 11.78 -2.61 1.15
N GLU A 60 12.77 -3.16 0.46
CA GLU A 60 13.07 -2.83 -0.94
C GLU A 60 11.83 -2.95 -1.83
N LYS A 61 11.12 -4.09 -1.77
CA LYS A 61 9.90 -4.29 -2.58
C LYS A 61 8.82 -3.28 -2.26
N THR A 62 8.63 -2.93 -0.99
CA THR A 62 7.63 -1.94 -0.57
C THR A 62 7.98 -0.55 -1.12
N LEU A 63 9.26 -0.18 -1.04
CA LEU A 63 9.76 1.13 -1.47
C LEU A 63 9.86 1.27 -3.00
N ALA A 64 9.91 0.15 -3.73
CA ALA A 64 9.92 0.13 -5.19
C ALA A 64 8.54 0.44 -5.81
N VAL A 65 7.44 0.17 -5.10
CA VAL A 65 6.06 0.37 -5.62
C VAL A 65 5.80 1.77 -6.16
N PRO A 66 6.08 2.88 -5.44
CA PRO A 66 5.82 4.21 -5.97
C PRO A 66 6.66 4.55 -7.21
N GLY A 67 7.93 4.13 -7.24
CA GLY A 67 8.79 4.29 -8.42
C GLY A 67 8.27 3.52 -9.63
N LEU A 68 7.76 2.31 -9.41
CA LEU A 68 7.10 1.53 -10.47
C LEU A 68 5.90 2.30 -11.04
N TYR A 69 5.01 2.86 -10.20
CA TYR A 69 3.84 3.59 -10.71
C TYR A 69 4.22 4.87 -11.45
N ALA A 70 5.22 5.61 -10.96
CA ALA A 70 5.77 6.77 -11.65
C ALA A 70 6.29 6.37 -13.04
N ASP A 71 7.01 5.25 -13.14
CA ASP A 71 7.50 4.76 -14.44
C ASP A 71 6.38 4.32 -15.38
N LEU A 72 5.41 3.56 -14.86
CA LEU A 72 4.32 3.00 -15.66
C LEU A 72 3.40 4.08 -16.22
N LEU A 73 3.12 5.13 -15.43
CA LEU A 73 2.08 6.11 -15.70
C LEU A 73 2.63 7.48 -16.13
N GLY A 74 3.90 7.78 -15.84
CA GLY A 74 4.49 9.09 -16.11
C GLY A 74 3.80 10.22 -15.35
N ILE A 75 3.42 9.96 -14.10
CA ILE A 75 2.78 10.93 -13.19
C ILE A 75 3.42 10.82 -11.80
N PRO A 76 3.34 11.87 -10.97
CA PRO A 76 3.86 11.81 -9.61
C PRO A 76 3.07 10.83 -8.73
N VAL A 77 3.78 10.25 -7.77
CA VAL A 77 3.25 9.28 -6.80
C VAL A 77 3.60 9.70 -5.39
N VAL A 78 2.59 9.72 -4.51
CA VAL A 78 2.73 10.00 -3.09
C VAL A 78 2.45 8.71 -2.32
N PHE A 79 3.51 8.12 -1.75
CA PHE A 79 3.42 6.96 -0.88
C PHE A 79 3.45 7.42 0.58
N VAL A 80 2.40 7.07 1.33
CA VAL A 80 2.29 7.41 2.75
C VAL A 80 2.08 6.13 3.52
N ASN A 81 2.94 5.84 4.49
CA ASN A 81 2.80 4.66 5.32
C ASN A 81 2.87 5.04 6.79
N ALA A 82 2.06 4.36 7.60
CA ALA A 82 2.02 4.59 9.03
C ALA A 82 3.33 4.16 9.73
N VAL A 83 3.57 4.74 10.91
CA VAL A 83 4.67 4.41 11.82
C VAL A 83 4.08 3.91 13.15
N GLY A 84 4.74 2.94 13.78
CA GLY A 84 4.43 2.50 15.14
C GLY A 84 4.03 1.04 15.25
N PRO A 85 3.45 0.63 16.40
CA PRO A 85 3.06 -0.75 16.62
C PRO A 85 1.93 -1.15 15.66
N MET A 86 1.96 -2.38 15.18
CA MET A 86 0.83 -2.95 14.46
C MET A 86 -0.18 -3.57 15.42
N SER A 87 -1.46 -3.47 15.10
CA SER A 87 -2.49 -4.24 15.79
C SER A 87 -2.40 -5.71 15.40
N PRO A 88 -2.75 -6.66 16.30
CA PRO A 88 -2.84 -8.07 15.95
C PRO A 88 -3.75 -8.28 14.75
N MET A 89 -3.25 -8.98 13.73
CA MET A 89 -4.04 -9.33 12.56
C MET A 89 -4.68 -10.71 12.73
N THR A 90 -5.87 -10.89 12.17
CA THR A 90 -6.53 -12.20 12.12
C THR A 90 -6.02 -13.02 10.93
N GLY A 91 -6.31 -14.32 10.91
CA GLY A 91 -5.89 -15.22 9.83
C GLY A 91 -4.49 -15.82 10.03
N LEU A 92 -4.04 -16.59 9.04
CA LEU A 92 -2.77 -17.30 9.05
C LEU A 92 -1.59 -16.32 8.97
N LEU A 93 -1.66 -15.33 8.08
CA LEU A 93 -0.65 -14.28 7.96
C LEU A 93 -0.54 -13.47 9.25
N GLY A 94 -1.67 -13.18 9.92
CA GLY A 94 -1.66 -12.49 11.19
C GLY A 94 -0.99 -13.26 12.33
N ARG A 95 -0.98 -14.59 12.28
CA ARG A 95 -0.22 -15.42 13.23
C ARG A 95 1.29 -15.41 12.97
N LEU A 96 1.71 -15.14 11.74
CA LEU A 96 3.12 -15.03 11.35
C LEU A 96 3.66 -13.61 11.55
N MET A 97 2.80 -12.61 11.33
CA MET A 97 3.14 -11.20 11.44
C MET A 97 2.81 -10.68 12.84
N THR A 98 3.68 -11.02 13.80
CA THR A 98 3.45 -10.69 15.20
C THR A 98 4.04 -9.31 15.56
N PRO A 99 3.46 -8.56 16.52
CA PRO A 99 3.98 -7.26 16.95
C PRO A 99 5.42 -7.32 17.48
N GLU A 100 5.87 -8.50 17.90
CA GLU A 100 7.24 -8.72 18.34
C GLU A 100 8.23 -8.68 17.18
N SER A 101 7.84 -8.97 15.93
CA SER A 101 8.77 -9.03 14.79
C SER A 101 8.41 -8.09 13.65
N PHE A 102 7.19 -7.57 13.64
CA PHE A 102 6.65 -6.66 12.65
C PHE A 102 6.14 -5.38 13.29
N ARG A 103 6.30 -4.26 12.58
CA ARG A 103 5.75 -2.96 12.95
C ARG A 103 5.42 -2.15 11.70
N LEU A 104 4.67 -1.08 11.86
CA LEU A 104 4.48 -0.08 10.83
C LEU A 104 5.76 0.78 10.79
N ARG A 105 6.49 0.75 9.68
CA ARG A 105 7.85 1.31 9.57
C ARG A 105 7.93 2.62 8.78
N GLY A 106 6.82 3.26 8.45
CA GLY A 106 6.87 4.52 7.69
C GLY A 106 7.49 4.33 6.31
N PHE A 107 8.54 5.11 6.01
CA PHE A 107 9.18 5.26 4.70
C PHE A 107 8.34 5.98 3.63
N SER A 108 7.47 6.88 4.08
CA SER A 108 6.68 7.75 3.21
C SER A 108 7.58 8.53 2.25
N ARG A 109 7.16 8.71 1.00
CA ARG A 109 7.95 9.38 -0.05
C ARG A 109 7.10 9.99 -1.15
N LEU A 110 7.62 11.05 -1.75
CA LEU A 110 7.11 11.69 -2.96
C LEU A 110 8.03 11.36 -4.13
N VAL A 111 7.47 10.83 -5.20
CA VAL A 111 8.20 10.41 -6.40
C VAL A 111 7.68 11.16 -7.61
N ASP A 112 8.57 11.76 -8.39
CA ASP A 112 8.25 12.48 -9.64
C ASP A 112 7.99 11.53 -10.81
N PRO A 113 7.39 11.97 -11.94
CA PRO A 113 7.15 11.16 -13.14
C PRO A 113 8.38 10.47 -13.75
N ASP A 114 9.58 11.02 -13.51
CA ASP A 114 10.86 10.47 -13.97
C ASP A 114 11.44 9.41 -13.01
N GLY A 115 10.77 9.16 -11.88
CA GLY A 115 11.19 8.23 -10.84
C GLY A 115 12.05 8.88 -9.74
N THR A 116 12.39 10.17 -9.83
CA THR A 116 13.18 10.88 -8.83
C THR A 116 12.41 10.99 -7.52
N VAL A 117 13.04 10.60 -6.40
CA VAL A 117 12.50 10.85 -5.05
C VAL A 117 12.73 12.31 -4.69
N ARG A 118 11.63 13.08 -4.55
CA ARG A 118 11.66 14.52 -4.26
C ARG A 118 11.66 14.83 -2.76
N GLY A 119 11.20 13.87 -1.95
CA GLY A 119 11.25 13.93 -0.50
C GLY A 119 10.88 12.58 0.09
N GLU A 120 11.50 12.22 1.22
CA GLU A 120 11.22 10.98 1.94
C GLU A 120 11.37 11.14 3.45
N LEU A 121 10.71 10.26 4.18
CA LEU A 121 10.88 10.06 5.61
C LEU A 121 11.55 8.71 5.86
N GLY A 122 12.20 8.59 7.02
CA GLY A 122 12.65 7.31 7.56
C GLY A 122 11.53 6.54 8.25
N GLU A 123 11.88 5.86 9.33
CA GLU A 123 10.93 5.09 10.15
C GLU A 123 10.22 5.91 11.22
N GLU A 124 10.51 7.21 11.29
CA GLU A 124 10.01 8.10 12.33
C GLU A 124 8.71 8.79 11.87
N GLU A 125 7.88 9.18 12.84
CA GLU A 125 6.77 10.09 12.56
C GLU A 125 7.29 11.42 12.05
N GLY A 126 6.65 11.98 11.02
CA GLY A 126 7.09 13.25 10.47
C GLY A 126 6.22 13.77 9.34
N VAL A 127 6.58 14.96 8.89
CA VAL A 127 5.98 15.62 7.73
C VAL A 127 7.06 15.82 6.69
N VAL A 128 6.79 15.41 5.46
CA VAL A 128 7.64 15.67 4.30
C VAL A 128 6.86 16.49 3.29
N THR A 129 7.51 17.53 2.76
CA THR A 129 6.96 18.39 1.72
C THR A 129 7.95 18.47 0.56
N ALA A 130 7.43 18.40 -0.67
CA ALA A 130 8.23 18.58 -1.87
C ALA A 130 7.34 19.06 -3.01
N GLY A 131 7.93 19.80 -3.95
CA GLY A 131 7.30 20.09 -5.24
C GLY A 131 7.46 18.90 -6.19
N VAL A 132 6.38 18.56 -6.88
CA VAL A 132 6.33 17.53 -7.94
C VAL A 132 5.88 18.16 -9.25
N THR A 133 6.31 17.58 -10.36
CA THR A 133 5.95 18.01 -11.70
C THR A 133 4.66 17.34 -12.15
N MET A 134 3.68 18.15 -12.54
CA MET A 134 2.42 17.70 -13.12
C MET A 134 2.34 18.20 -14.57
N ASP A 135 2.96 17.46 -15.48
CA ASP A 135 3.01 17.78 -16.91
C ASP A 135 2.25 16.71 -17.71
N PRO A 136 1.09 17.03 -18.32
CA PRO A 136 0.32 16.08 -19.11
C PRO A 136 1.11 15.45 -20.26
N SER A 137 2.13 16.12 -20.79
CA SER A 137 2.96 15.58 -21.88
C SER A 137 3.87 14.44 -21.45
N GLN A 138 4.10 14.26 -20.14
CA GLN A 138 4.90 13.18 -19.57
C GLN A 138 4.08 11.91 -19.29
N LYS A 139 2.73 12.04 -19.28
CA LYS A 139 1.82 10.91 -19.07
C LYS A 139 2.08 9.83 -20.10
N ARG A 140 2.15 8.59 -19.63
CA ARG A 140 2.36 7.42 -20.46
C ARG A 140 1.61 6.24 -19.86
N PHE A 141 1.58 5.14 -20.60
CA PHE A 141 1.14 3.87 -20.05
C PHE A 141 2.05 2.77 -20.55
N ARG A 142 2.67 2.07 -19.61
CA ARG A 142 3.39 0.82 -19.86
C ARG A 142 2.62 -0.33 -19.23
N THR A 143 2.68 -1.50 -19.87
CA THR A 143 2.08 -2.71 -19.31
C THR A 143 2.74 -3.03 -17.96
N PRO A 144 1.97 -3.12 -16.86
CA PRO A 144 2.52 -3.48 -15.56
C PRO A 144 3.11 -4.89 -15.57
N PRO A 145 4.19 -5.16 -14.79
CA PRO A 145 4.61 -6.52 -14.53
C PRO A 145 3.45 -7.33 -13.93
N ASP A 146 3.29 -8.57 -14.39
CA ASP A 146 2.26 -9.46 -13.88
C ASP A 146 2.87 -10.78 -13.38
N HIS A 147 2.84 -10.95 -12.07
CA HIS A 147 3.29 -12.13 -11.35
C HIS A 147 2.11 -12.83 -10.68
N ASP A 148 1.24 -13.42 -11.50
CA ASP A 148 0.01 -14.08 -11.06
C ASP A 148 -0.98 -13.11 -10.38
N GLY A 149 -1.20 -11.93 -10.97
CA GLY A 149 -2.10 -10.87 -10.49
C GLY A 149 -1.42 -9.80 -9.63
N TRP A 150 -0.09 -9.82 -9.50
CA TRP A 150 0.68 -8.94 -8.61
C TRP A 150 1.82 -8.24 -9.35
N VAL A 151 2.14 -7.00 -8.96
CA VAL A 151 3.20 -6.20 -9.60
C VAL A 151 4.64 -6.60 -9.24
N HIS A 152 4.81 -7.42 -8.21
CA HIS A 152 6.12 -7.89 -7.73
C HIS A 152 6.16 -9.42 -7.70
N PRO A 153 7.33 -10.06 -7.70
CA PRO A 153 7.43 -11.52 -7.50
C PRO A 153 7.06 -11.94 -6.07
N GLY A 154 6.67 -13.21 -5.91
CA GLY A 154 6.31 -13.79 -4.62
C GLY A 154 5.94 -15.27 -4.70
N SER A 155 5.73 -15.90 -3.54
CA SER A 155 5.35 -17.31 -3.47
C SER A 155 3.97 -17.55 -4.08
N ARG A 156 3.91 -18.46 -5.07
CA ARG A 156 2.64 -18.91 -5.67
C ARG A 156 1.69 -19.54 -4.66
N LEU A 157 2.23 -20.31 -3.70
CA LEU A 157 1.43 -20.92 -2.64
C LEU A 157 0.79 -19.84 -1.77
N THR A 158 1.56 -18.83 -1.37
CA THR A 158 1.04 -17.72 -0.55
C THR A 158 -0.06 -16.97 -1.31
N ARG A 159 0.16 -16.66 -2.59
CA ARG A 159 -0.77 -15.86 -3.41
C ARG A 159 -2.05 -16.58 -3.80
N ARG A 160 -1.97 -17.86 -4.16
CA ARG A 160 -3.11 -18.63 -4.68
C ARG A 160 -3.89 -19.36 -3.59
N VAL A 161 -3.30 -19.55 -2.40
CA VAL A 161 -3.91 -20.32 -1.32
C VAL A 161 -4.02 -19.51 -0.03
N VAL A 162 -2.90 -19.04 0.52
CA VAL A 162 -2.90 -18.40 1.86
C VAL A 162 -3.67 -17.08 1.86
N VAL A 163 -3.37 -16.18 0.91
CA VAL A 163 -4.04 -14.87 0.84
C VAL A 163 -5.55 -15.00 0.59
N PRO A 164 -6.03 -15.79 -0.40
CA PRO A 164 -7.47 -15.97 -0.60
C PRO A 164 -8.18 -16.58 0.61
N PHE A 165 -7.53 -17.53 1.30
CA PHE A 165 -8.07 -18.11 2.53
C PHE A 165 -8.18 -17.07 3.64
N ASP A 166 -7.14 -16.29 3.89
CA ASP A 166 -7.16 -15.23 4.91
C ASP A 166 -8.17 -14.14 4.60
N VAL A 167 -8.32 -13.76 3.33
CA VAL A 167 -9.38 -12.83 2.89
C VAL A 167 -10.76 -13.41 3.17
N ALA A 168 -10.99 -14.70 2.89
CA ALA A 168 -12.27 -15.35 3.16
C ALA A 168 -12.57 -15.40 4.67
N VAL A 169 -11.59 -15.80 5.49
CA VAL A 169 -11.71 -15.81 6.96
C VAL A 169 -11.98 -14.39 7.49
N GLY A 170 -11.23 -13.39 7.01
CA GLY A 170 -11.41 -11.99 7.38
C GLY A 170 -12.80 -11.47 7.02
N ARG A 171 -13.31 -11.78 5.83
CA ARG A 171 -14.69 -11.43 5.40
C ARG A 171 -15.74 -12.06 6.31
N LEU A 172 -15.59 -13.34 6.65
CA LEU A 172 -16.51 -14.04 7.56
C LEU A 172 -16.49 -13.45 8.97
N ALA A 173 -15.29 -13.23 9.52
CA ALA A 173 -15.12 -12.60 10.83
C ALA A 173 -15.70 -11.18 10.87
N TYR A 174 -15.44 -10.38 9.83
CA TYR A 174 -16.00 -9.05 9.68
C TYR A 174 -17.53 -9.07 9.60
N ALA A 175 -18.10 -9.98 8.81
CA ALA A 175 -19.55 -10.14 8.69
C ALA A 175 -20.19 -10.55 10.03
N ALA A 176 -19.56 -11.47 10.77
CA ALA A 176 -20.05 -12.00 12.04
C ALA A 176 -19.84 -11.05 13.24
N SER A 177 -18.93 -10.06 13.14
CA SER A 177 -18.62 -9.16 14.25
C SER A 177 -19.83 -8.31 14.65
N ARG A 178 -20.39 -8.64 15.84
CA ARG A 178 -21.50 -7.93 16.49
C ARG A 178 -21.06 -6.61 17.11
N GLU A 179 -19.88 -6.59 17.72
CA GLU A 179 -19.26 -5.41 18.33
C GLU A 179 -19.14 -4.26 17.32
N ARG A 180 -18.60 -4.55 16.12
CA ARG A 180 -18.51 -3.55 15.05
C ARG A 180 -19.87 -3.05 14.57
N ARG A 181 -20.91 -3.90 14.55
CA ARG A 181 -22.29 -3.44 14.24
C ARG A 181 -22.82 -2.51 15.33
N GLN A 182 -22.56 -2.83 16.60
CA GLN A 182 -22.97 -1.99 17.73
C GLN A 182 -22.25 -0.64 17.74
N LEU A 183 -20.94 -0.62 17.47
CA LEU A 183 -20.16 0.62 17.35
C LEU A 183 -20.64 1.48 16.18
N ALA A 184 -20.88 0.89 15.01
CA ALA A 184 -21.40 1.63 13.84
C ALA A 184 -22.78 2.25 14.11
N VAL A 185 -23.68 1.54 14.80
CA VAL A 185 -24.99 2.06 15.21
C VAL A 185 -24.84 3.16 16.26
N GLY A 186 -23.95 2.98 17.24
CA GLY A 186 -23.69 3.97 18.28
C GLY A 186 -23.05 5.26 17.75
N GLU A 187 -22.19 5.18 16.73
CA GLU A 187 -21.63 6.36 16.05
C GLU A 187 -22.67 7.06 15.17
N ALA A 188 -23.51 6.31 14.46
CA ALA A 188 -24.59 6.90 13.67
C ALA A 188 -25.60 7.68 14.53
N GLN A 189 -25.82 7.25 15.77
CA GLN A 189 -26.67 7.93 16.76
C GLN A 189 -25.99 9.14 17.44
N ARG A 190 -24.67 9.31 17.28
CA ARG A 190 -23.90 10.42 17.87
C ARG A 190 -23.57 11.53 16.87
N ARG A 191 -23.94 11.40 15.61
CA ARG A 191 -23.82 12.48 14.62
C ARG A 191 -25.02 13.42 14.78
N PRO A 192 -24.80 14.72 15.08
CA PRO A 192 -25.87 15.72 15.16
C PRO A 192 -26.55 15.97 13.81
#